data_AF-A0A3A0D775-F1
#
_entry.id   AF-A0A3A0D775-F1
#
_cell.length_a   1.000
_cell.length_b   1.000
_cell.length_c   1.000
_cell.angle_alpha   90.00
_cell.angle_beta   90.00
_cell.angle_gamma   90.00
#
_symmetry.space_group_name_H-M   'P 1'
#
loop_
_entity.id
_entity.type
_entity.pdbx_description
1 polymer ?
#
loop_
_entity_poly.entity_id
_entity_poly.type
_entity_poly.pdbx_seq_one_letter_code
_entity_poly.pdbx_strand_id
1 'polypeptide(L)'
;MSERSDILHRLMAVVLDRKANPPAKSYTTTLFAGGVPKIGEKIAEEAAEVVEAATEPGEEGRQHLIREAADLVYHLLVMLGHRDATLAEVEAELGRRFGLSGIDEKAARPAGPE
;
A
#
# COMPACT_ATOMS: atom_id res chain seq x y z
N MET A 1 9.55 13.68 17.21
CA MET A 1 8.72 13.25 16.07
C MET A 1 8.75 11.73 16.05
N SER A 2 7.59 11.09 15.96
CA SER A 2 7.37 9.68 16.30
C SER A 2 8.06 8.72 15.31
N GLU A 3 8.87 7.78 15.81
CA GLU A 3 9.57 6.75 15.00
C GLU A 3 8.65 5.90 14.11
N ARG A 4 7.33 5.89 14.36
CA ARG A 4 6.35 5.12 13.56
C ARG A 4 6.04 5.72 12.18
N SER A 5 6.11 7.04 12.00
CA SER A 5 6.01 7.65 10.66
C SER A 5 7.25 7.36 9.82
N ASP A 6 8.37 7.04 10.48
CA ASP A 6 9.66 6.83 9.86
C ASP A 6 9.73 5.52 9.05
N ILE A 7 9.10 4.42 9.49
CA ILE A 7 9.27 3.12 8.81
C ILE A 7 8.70 3.11 7.38
N LEU A 8 7.52 3.71 7.16
CA LEU A 8 6.92 3.77 5.83
C LEU A 8 7.71 4.71 4.91
N HIS A 9 8.22 5.82 5.43
CA HIS A 9 9.08 6.73 4.68
C HIS A 9 10.43 6.09 4.33
N ARG A 10 11.07 5.38 5.26
CA ARG A 10 12.29 4.61 5.00
C ARG A 10 12.05 3.51 3.98
N LEU A 11 10.94 2.78 4.09
CA LEU A 11 10.57 1.74 3.14
C LEU A 11 10.34 2.32 1.74
N MET A 12 9.62 3.44 1.65
CA MET A 12 9.43 4.17 0.40
C MET A 12 10.77 4.65 -0.19
N ALA A 13 11.68 5.16 0.64
CA ALA A 13 13.02 5.55 0.20
C ALA A 13 13.81 4.37 -0.38
N VAL A 14 13.73 3.19 0.26
CA VAL A 14 14.33 1.95 -0.27
C VAL A 14 13.69 1.53 -1.60
N VAL A 15 12.37 1.61 -1.71
CA VAL A 15 11.65 1.31 -2.96
C VAL A 15 12.12 2.23 -4.10
N LEU A 16 12.22 3.53 -3.84
CA LEU A 16 12.69 4.52 -4.83
C LEU A 16 14.18 4.33 -5.17
N ASP A 17 15.02 3.99 -4.19
CA ASP A 17 16.42 3.63 -4.45
C ASP A 17 16.50 2.41 -5.36
N ARG A 18 15.67 1.39 -5.16
CA ARG A 18 15.64 0.19 -6.03
C ARG A 18 15.11 0.48 -7.43
N LYS A 19 14.25 1.48 -7.60
CA LYS A 19 13.83 1.98 -8.92
C LYS A 19 15.01 2.65 -9.65
N ALA A 20 15.77 3.49 -8.95
CA ALA A 20 16.88 4.25 -9.53
C ALA A 20 18.16 3.41 -9.74
N ASN A 21 18.45 2.51 -8.80
CA ASN A 21 19.65 1.71 -8.71
C ASN A 21 19.29 0.22 -8.63
N PRO A 22 18.77 -0.40 -9.71
CA PRO A 22 18.22 -1.76 -9.65
C PRO A 22 19.32 -2.82 -9.46
N PRO A 23 19.44 -3.47 -8.28
CA PRO A 23 20.41 -4.55 -8.12
C PRO A 23 19.85 -5.84 -8.74
N ALA A 24 20.76 -6.67 -9.27
CA ALA A 24 20.42 -7.86 -10.05
C ALA A 24 19.63 -8.93 -9.29
N LYS A 25 19.71 -8.97 -7.96
CA LYS A 25 19.05 -9.98 -7.10
C LYS A 25 18.09 -9.34 -6.09
N SER A 26 17.15 -8.54 -6.58
CA SER A 26 16.17 -7.87 -5.71
C SER A 26 14.76 -8.11 -6.20
N TYR A 27 13.92 -8.57 -5.28
CA TYR A 27 12.51 -8.79 -5.55
C TYR A 27 11.83 -7.51 -6.04
N THR A 28 12.11 -6.36 -5.42
CA THR A 28 11.59 -5.06 -5.86
C THR A 28 11.97 -4.73 -7.31
N THR A 29 13.18 -5.12 -7.75
CA THR A 29 13.62 -4.93 -9.14
C THR A 29 12.77 -5.77 -10.10
N THR A 30 12.46 -7.01 -9.73
CA THR A 30 11.60 -7.88 -10.54
C THR A 30 10.17 -7.35 -10.65
N LEU A 31 9.64 -6.76 -9.57
CA LEU A 31 8.34 -6.09 -9.57
C LEU A 31 8.35 -4.87 -10.51
N PHE A 32 9.36 -4.00 -10.41
CA PHE A 32 9.49 -2.85 -11.30
C PHE A 32 9.64 -3.25 -12.78
N ALA A 33 10.42 -4.30 -13.07
CA ALA A 33 10.58 -4.82 -14.42
C ALA A 33 9.27 -5.40 -15.00
N GLY A 34 8.43 -5.99 -14.14
CA GLY A 34 7.10 -6.50 -14.51
C GLY A 34 6.01 -5.42 -14.61
N GLY A 35 6.30 -4.19 -14.15
CA GLY A 35 5.41 -3.04 -14.22
C GLY A 35 4.04 -3.24 -13.54
N VAL A 36 3.07 -2.39 -13.92
CA VAL A 36 1.71 -2.41 -13.35
C VAL A 36 1.06 -3.81 -13.32
N PRO A 37 1.16 -4.66 -14.38
CA PRO A 37 0.55 -5.99 -14.33
C PRO A 37 1.11 -6.87 -13.20
N LYS A 38 2.43 -6.92 -13.04
CA LYS A 38 3.05 -7.77 -12.01
C LYS A 38 2.84 -7.25 -10.60
N ILE A 39 2.94 -5.93 -10.42
CA ILE A 39 2.70 -5.30 -9.12
C ILE A 39 1.22 -5.42 -8.74
N GLY A 40 0.31 -5.25 -9.70
CA GLY A 40 -1.13 -5.37 -9.51
C GLY A 40 -1.57 -6.79 -9.16
N GLU A 41 -0.97 -7.81 -9.78
CA GLU A 41 -1.18 -9.22 -9.43
C GLU A 41 -0.88 -9.46 -7.94
N LYS A 42 0.27 -8.98 -7.47
CA LYS A 42 0.64 -9.09 -6.05
C LYS A 42 -0.33 -8.34 -5.14
N ILE A 43 -0.68 -7.09 -5.46
CA ILE A 43 -1.68 -6.34 -4.65
C ILE A 43 -3.00 -7.12 -4.52
N ALA A 44 -3.47 -7.73 -5.61
CA ALA A 44 -4.71 -8.50 -5.58
C ALA A 44 -4.60 -9.77 -4.74
N GLU A 45 -3.47 -10.47 -4.82
CA GLU A 45 -3.14 -11.65 -4.00
C GLU A 45 -3.12 -11.29 -2.51
N GLU A 46 -2.29 -10.32 -2.10
CA GLU A 46 -2.16 -9.93 -0.69
C GLU A 46 -3.49 -9.39 -0.12
N ALA A 47 -4.29 -8.71 -0.94
CA ALA A 47 -5.61 -8.23 -0.52
C ALA A 47 -6.59 -9.38 -0.25
N ALA A 48 -6.51 -10.47 -1.01
CA ALA A 48 -7.30 -11.68 -0.76
C ALA A 48 -6.81 -12.40 0.50
N GLU A 49 -5.50 -12.51 0.68
CA GLU A 49 -4.88 -13.14 1.86
C GLU A 49 -5.17 -12.38 3.15
N VAL A 50 -5.19 -11.04 3.13
CA VAL A 50 -5.66 -10.22 4.26
C VAL A 50 -7.09 -10.58 4.67
N VAL A 51 -8.00 -10.77 3.70
CA VAL A 51 -9.39 -11.12 3.98
C VAL A 51 -9.49 -12.53 4.56
N GLU A 52 -8.75 -13.48 3.99
CA GLU A 52 -8.69 -14.86 4.47
C GLU A 52 -8.16 -14.92 5.90
N ALA A 53 -7.00 -14.32 6.16
CA ALA A 53 -6.36 -14.28 7.47
C ALA A 53 -7.24 -13.60 8.53
N ALA A 54 -8.06 -12.61 8.15
CA ALA A 54 -9.02 -11.98 9.06
C ALA A 54 -10.16 -12.90 9.51
N THR A 55 -10.41 -14.01 8.80
CA THR A 55 -11.40 -15.02 9.19
C THR A 55 -10.84 -16.09 10.12
N GLU A 56 -9.52 -16.17 10.26
CA GLU A 56 -8.85 -17.16 11.10
C GLU A 56 -8.98 -16.81 12.59
N PRO A 57 -9.34 -17.78 13.45
CA PRO A 57 -9.49 -17.53 14.87
C PRO A 57 -8.15 -17.55 15.61
N GLY A 58 -8.12 -16.87 16.77
CA GLY A 58 -7.02 -16.96 17.72
C GLY A 58 -5.79 -16.12 17.34
N GLU A 59 -4.72 -16.32 18.11
CA GLU A 59 -3.51 -15.52 17.99
C GLU A 59 -2.73 -15.79 16.69
N GLU A 60 -2.80 -17.01 16.16
CA GLU A 60 -2.17 -17.37 14.89
C GLU A 60 -2.81 -16.60 13.72
N GLY A 61 -4.14 -16.56 13.64
CA GLY A 61 -4.85 -15.77 12.63
C GLY A 61 -4.57 -14.28 12.74
N ARG A 62 -4.48 -13.75 13.97
CA ARG A 62 -4.08 -12.36 14.21
C ARG A 62 -2.67 -12.07 13.68
N GLN A 63 -1.72 -12.97 13.88
CA GLN A 63 -0.35 -12.82 13.36
C GLN A 63 -0.29 -12.97 11.84
N HIS A 64 -1.09 -13.87 11.28
CA HIS A 64 -1.26 -14.01 9.83
C HIS A 64 -1.76 -12.70 9.22
N LEU A 65 -2.85 -12.13 9.75
CA LEU A 65 -3.39 -10.86 9.28
C LEU A 65 -2.35 -9.72 9.29
N ILE A 66 -1.52 -9.63 10.33
CA ILE A 66 -0.48 -8.60 10.43
C ILE A 66 0.57 -8.75 9.33
N ARG A 67 0.92 -9.99 8.96
CA ARG A 67 1.89 -10.28 7.88
C ARG A 67 1.33 -9.88 6.52
N GLU A 68 0.14 -10.34 6.18
CA GLU A 68 -0.48 -10.05 4.88
C GLU A 68 -0.81 -8.55 4.74
N ALA A 69 -1.19 -7.89 5.83
CA ALA A 69 -1.39 -6.43 5.81
C ALA A 69 -0.07 -5.69 5.55
N ALA A 70 1.05 -6.18 6.10
CA ALA A 70 2.36 -5.59 5.84
C ALA A 70 2.80 -5.79 4.38
N ASP A 71 2.56 -6.97 3.81
CA ASP A 71 2.89 -7.28 2.42
C ASP A 71 2.01 -6.50 1.44
N LEU A 72 0.72 -6.35 1.72
CA LEU A 72 -0.18 -5.47 0.96
C LEU A 72 0.32 -4.02 0.97
N VAL A 73 0.70 -3.49 2.15
CA VAL A 73 1.26 -2.12 2.27
C VAL A 73 2.55 -2.00 1.48
N TYR A 74 3.45 -2.98 1.56
CA TYR A 74 4.70 -2.98 0.79
C TYR A 74 4.43 -2.93 -0.73
N HIS A 75 3.57 -3.80 -1.25
CA HIS A 75 3.25 -3.81 -2.69
C HIS A 75 2.55 -2.54 -3.15
N LEU A 76 1.73 -1.93 -2.28
CA LEU A 76 1.15 -0.61 -2.54
C LEU A 76 2.24 0.46 -2.66
N LEU A 77 3.23 0.51 -1.76
CA LEU A 77 4.37 1.44 -1.87
C LEU A 77 5.18 1.24 -3.15
N VAL A 78 5.37 -0.01 -3.59
CA VAL A 78 6.02 -0.32 -4.88
C VAL A 78 5.20 0.22 -6.05
N MET A 79 3.87 0.07 -6.03
CA MET A 79 3.00 0.65 -7.06
C MET A 79 3.08 2.19 -7.08
N LEU A 80 3.07 2.85 -5.92
CA LEU A 80 3.24 4.30 -5.83
C LEU A 80 4.57 4.74 -6.44
N GLY A 81 5.68 4.10 -6.04
CA GLY A 81 7.00 4.37 -6.61
C GLY A 81 7.05 4.12 -8.12
N HIS A 82 6.36 3.09 -8.63
CA HIS A 82 6.29 2.80 -10.07
C HIS A 82 5.53 3.88 -10.84
N ARG A 83 4.51 4.48 -10.21
CA ARG A 83 3.66 5.53 -10.77
C ARG A 83 4.13 6.95 -10.46
N ASP A 84 5.33 7.09 -9.89
CA ASP A 84 5.91 8.39 -9.49
C ASP A 84 5.03 9.17 -8.50
N ALA A 85 4.25 8.45 -7.69
CA ALA A 85 3.48 9.00 -6.59
C ALA A 85 4.25 8.86 -5.27
N THR A 86 4.15 9.87 -4.41
CA THR A 86 4.84 9.93 -3.14
C THR A 86 3.95 9.44 -1.99
N LEU A 87 4.58 8.93 -0.92
CA LEU A 87 3.86 8.62 0.31
C LEU A 87 3.21 9.87 0.92
N ALA A 88 3.86 11.04 0.80
CA ALA A 88 3.33 12.31 1.28
C ALA A 88 2.02 12.70 0.58
N GLU A 89 1.86 12.42 -0.72
CA GLU A 89 0.59 12.65 -1.43
C GLU A 89 -0.52 11.73 -0.90
N VAL A 90 -0.21 10.48 -0.57
CA VAL A 90 -1.18 9.57 0.06
C VAL A 90 -1.54 10.02 1.47
N GLU A 91 -0.56 10.46 2.27
CA GLU A 91 -0.80 11.02 3.61
C GLU A 91 -1.63 12.29 3.55
N ALA A 92 -1.40 13.17 2.57
CA ALA A 92 -2.22 14.36 2.35
C ALA A 92 -3.66 13.99 1.99
N GLU A 93 -3.87 12.99 1.14
CA GLU A 93 -5.21 12.50 0.79
C GLU A 93 -5.91 11.84 1.99
N LEU A 94 -5.19 11.06 2.80
CA LEU A 94 -5.71 10.51 4.05
C LEU A 94 -6.06 11.62 5.04
N GLY A 95 -5.21 12.64 5.16
CA GLY A 95 -5.44 13.83 5.99
C GLY A 95 -6.68 14.62 5.55
N ARG A 96 -6.91 14.75 4.24
CA ARG A 96 -8.13 15.37 3.68
C ARG A 96 -9.40 14.64 4.12
N ARG A 97 -9.35 13.31 4.23
CA ARG A 97 -10.47 12.46 4.69
C ARG A 97 -10.57 12.38 6.22
N PHE A 98 -9.46 12.62 6.91
CA PHE A 98 -9.38 12.51 8.36
C PHE A 98 -10.22 13.60 9.03
N GLY A 99 -11.34 13.21 9.64
CA GLY A 99 -12.30 14.11 10.28
C GLY A 99 -13.55 14.44 9.44
N LEU A 100 -13.60 13.99 8.18
CA LEU A 100 -14.85 13.89 7.43
C LEU A 100 -15.48 12.54 7.76
N SER A 101 -16.70 12.52 8.30
CA SER A 101 -17.38 11.23 8.46
C SER A 101 -17.62 10.65 7.05
N GLY A 102 -17.52 9.32 6.90
CA GLY A 102 -17.78 8.66 5.61
C GLY A 102 -19.21 8.88 5.07
N ILE A 103 -20.10 9.43 5.89
CA ILE A 103 -21.45 9.89 5.52
C ILE A 103 -21.37 11.25 4.82
N ASP A 104 -20.61 12.20 5.36
CA ASP A 104 -20.43 13.54 4.81
C ASP A 104 -19.69 13.51 3.47
N GLU A 105 -18.70 12.62 3.33
CA GLU A 105 -17.96 12.45 2.08
C GLU A 105 -18.83 11.83 0.96
N LYS A 106 -19.77 10.93 1.30
CA LYS A 106 -20.76 10.39 0.35
C LYS A 106 -21.79 11.44 -0.06
N ALA A 107 -22.25 12.28 0.87
CA ALA A 107 -23.20 13.35 0.61
C ALA A 107 -22.62 14.48 -0.26
N ALA A 108 -21.30 14.69 -0.21
CA ALA A 108 -20.61 15.73 -0.98
C ALA A 108 -20.21 15.31 -2.41
N ARG A 109 -20.40 14.05 -2.81
CA ARG A 109 -20.13 13.62 -4.20
C ARG A 109 -21.19 14.20 -5.13
N PRO A 110 -20.81 14.88 -6.23
CA PRO A 110 -21.79 15.21 -7.26
C PRO A 110 -22.40 13.91 -7.77
N ALA A 111 -23.73 13.86 -7.88
CA ALA A 111 -24.41 12.77 -8.55
C ALA A 111 -23.77 12.61 -9.94
N GLY A 112 -23.16 11.45 -10.20
CA GLY A 112 -22.61 11.16 -11.52
C GLY A 112 -23.71 11.33 -12.58
N PRO A 113 -23.35 11.69 -13.82
CA PRO A 113 -24.34 11.87 -14.87
C PRO A 113 -25.06 10.53 -15.10
N GLU A 114 -26.40 10.60 -15.18
CA GLU A 114 -27.29 9.48 -15.54
C GLU A 114 -26.92 8.83 -16.89
#